data_AF-A0A4Q1KHF0-F1
#
_entry.id   AF-A0A4Q1KHF0-F1
#
_cell.length_a   1.000
_cell.length_b   1.000
_cell.length_c   1.000
_cell.angle_alpha   90.00
_cell.angle_beta   90.00
_cell.angle_gamma   90.00
#
_symmetry.space_group_name_H-M   'P 1'
#
loop_
_entity.id
_entity.type
_entity.pdbx_description
1 polymer ?
#
loop_
_entity_poly.entity_id
_entity_poly.type
_entity_poly.pdbx_seq_one_letter_code
_entity_poly.pdbx_strand_id
1 'polypeptide(L)'
;MKKVILLFVVLFVTFSCQSQKDERIKVVSKAEFKTMINGENIQLIDVRTPKEYSDGFIKGAKNINVNDTAFESEIQKLDKSKPVYIYCRSGARSQTAAKKMIQMGFSEVVDLQGGYMNWN
;
A
#
# COMPACT_ATOMS: atom_id res chain seq x y z
N MET A 1 15.68 -61.90 -2.05
CA MET A 1 14.76 -61.23 -1.09
C MET A 1 15.48 -60.02 -0.52
N LYS A 2 14.84 -58.83 -0.55
CA LYS A 2 15.29 -57.55 0.05
C LYS A 2 16.48 -56.93 -0.74
N LYS A 3 16.45 -55.71 -1.28
CA LYS A 3 15.59 -54.54 -1.10
C LYS A 3 15.58 -53.72 -2.40
N VAL A 4 14.41 -53.57 -3.02
CA VAL A 4 14.15 -52.45 -3.94
C VAL A 4 13.79 -51.28 -3.05
N ILE A 5 14.75 -50.38 -2.82
CA ILE A 5 14.52 -49.07 -2.19
C ILE A 5 14.45 -48.12 -3.38
N LEU A 6 13.29 -48.02 -4.06
CA LEU A 6 12.34 -46.91 -3.86
C LEU A 6 13.12 -45.59 -3.67
N LEU A 7 13.68 -45.04 -4.75
CA LEU A 7 12.97 -44.10 -5.63
C LEU A 7 12.10 -43.15 -4.81
N PHE A 8 12.69 -42.08 -4.27
CA PHE A 8 12.07 -40.78 -3.95
C PHE A 8 13.12 -39.92 -3.24
N VAL A 9 14.23 -39.64 -3.93
CA VAL A 9 15.15 -38.58 -3.53
C VAL A 9 14.44 -37.25 -3.83
N VAL A 10 13.66 -36.81 -2.84
CA VAL A 10 13.40 -35.42 -2.44
C VAL A 10 13.60 -34.40 -3.56
N LEU A 11 12.68 -34.42 -4.51
CA LEU A 11 12.50 -33.40 -5.54
C LEU A 11 11.47 -32.37 -5.04
N PHE A 12 11.75 -31.69 -3.93
CA PHE A 12 10.86 -30.66 -3.37
C PHE A 12 11.65 -29.58 -2.61
N VAL A 13 12.70 -29.03 -3.24
CA VAL A 13 13.31 -27.77 -2.81
C VAL A 13 13.28 -26.79 -3.98
N THR A 14 12.08 -26.59 -4.53
CA THR A 14 11.75 -25.39 -5.28
C THR A 14 10.68 -24.64 -4.50
N PHE A 15 11.01 -24.25 -3.27
CA PHE A 15 10.33 -23.13 -2.63
C PHE A 15 10.78 -21.87 -3.38
N SER A 16 10.21 -21.70 -4.57
CA SER A 16 10.24 -20.44 -5.29
C SER A 16 9.74 -19.40 -4.30
N CYS A 17 10.62 -18.48 -3.90
CA CYS A 17 10.23 -17.22 -3.29
C CYS A 17 9.35 -16.46 -4.29
N GLN A 18 8.06 -16.81 -4.36
CA GLN A 18 7.07 -15.86 -4.86
C GLN A 18 7.04 -14.74 -3.85
N SER A 19 7.53 -13.57 -4.26
CA SER A 19 7.29 -12.31 -3.58
C SER A 19 5.79 -12.21 -3.30
N GLN A 20 5.39 -12.52 -2.06
CA GLN A 20 4.00 -12.48 -1.62
C GLN A 20 3.55 -11.03 -1.70
N LYS A 21 2.84 -10.69 -2.77
CA LYS A 21 2.07 -9.45 -2.81
C LYS A 21 0.97 -9.61 -1.76
N ASP A 22 0.89 -8.66 -0.84
CA ASP A 22 -0.19 -8.66 0.14
C ASP A 22 -1.47 -8.21 -0.57
N GLU A 23 -2.45 -9.12 -0.66
CA GLU A 23 -3.74 -8.89 -1.35
C GLU A 23 -4.53 -7.69 -0.77
N ARG A 24 -4.18 -7.23 0.44
CA ARG A 24 -4.77 -6.04 1.06
C ARG A 24 -4.24 -4.72 0.49
N ILE A 25 -3.18 -4.76 -0.33
CA ILE A 25 -2.63 -3.58 -1.02
C ILE A 25 -3.10 -3.58 -2.46
N LYS A 26 -4.01 -2.68 -2.80
CA LYS A 26 -4.56 -2.53 -4.15
C LYS A 26 -3.94 -1.32 -4.82
N VAL A 27 -3.15 -1.53 -5.86
CA VAL A 27 -2.64 -0.45 -6.71
C VAL A 27 -3.62 -0.24 -7.87
N VAL A 28 -4.27 0.93 -7.91
CA VAL A 28 -5.38 1.20 -8.85
C VAL A 28 -5.05 2.35 -9.79
N SER A 29 -5.71 2.36 -10.96
CA SER A 29 -5.56 3.42 -11.96
C SER A 29 -6.11 4.77 -11.46
N LYS A 30 -5.72 5.88 -12.10
CA LYS A 30 -6.27 7.22 -11.81
C LYS A 30 -7.81 7.25 -11.86
N ALA A 31 -8.40 6.64 -12.89
CA ALA A 31 -9.84 6.66 -13.11
C ALA A 31 -10.59 5.92 -12.00
N GLU A 32 -10.10 4.75 -11.64
CA GLU A 32 -10.64 3.95 -10.55
C GLU A 32 -10.46 4.66 -9.19
N PHE A 33 -9.24 5.15 -8.90
CA PHE A 33 -8.96 5.91 -7.69
C PHE A 33 -9.89 7.11 -7.54
N LYS A 34 -10.08 7.90 -8.60
CA LYS A 34 -10.98 9.06 -8.61
C LYS A 34 -12.43 8.67 -8.29
N THR A 35 -12.87 7.50 -8.73
CA THR A 35 -14.21 6.99 -8.45
C THR A 35 -14.35 6.58 -6.99
N MET A 36 -13.35 5.88 -6.45
CA MET A 36 -13.35 5.40 -5.07
C MET A 36 -13.29 6.54 -4.03
N ILE A 37 -12.58 7.64 -4.34
CA ILE A 37 -12.44 8.78 -3.42
C ILE A 37 -13.60 9.79 -3.48
N ASN A 38 -14.66 9.53 -4.26
CA ASN A 38 -15.83 10.41 -4.31
C ASN A 38 -16.86 10.14 -3.21
N GLY A 39 -16.63 9.14 -2.36
CA GLY A 39 -17.51 8.83 -1.22
C GLY A 39 -17.39 9.82 -0.07
N GLU A 40 -18.38 9.81 0.82
CA GLU A 40 -18.31 10.51 2.10
C GLU A 40 -17.42 9.74 3.10
N ASN A 41 -16.78 10.45 4.02
CA ASN A 41 -15.98 9.88 5.12
C ASN A 41 -14.83 8.97 4.68
N ILE A 42 -14.22 9.25 3.52
CA ILE A 42 -13.02 8.53 3.07
C ILE A 42 -11.77 8.92 3.87
N GLN A 43 -10.83 7.98 3.95
CA GLN A 43 -9.51 8.21 4.53
C GLN A 43 -8.51 8.39 3.39
N LEU A 44 -8.37 9.63 2.88
CA LEU A 44 -7.43 9.96 1.81
C LEU A 44 -6.17 10.60 2.39
N ILE A 45 -5.01 9.98 2.18
CA ILE A 45 -3.73 10.40 2.77
C ILE A 45 -2.72 10.70 1.67
N ASP A 46 -2.17 11.91 1.70
CA ASP A 46 -0.99 12.26 0.93
C ASP A 46 0.26 12.00 1.77
N VAL A 47 1.07 11.04 1.35
CA VAL A 47 2.28 10.67 2.10
C VAL A 47 3.54 11.43 1.67
N ARG A 48 3.40 12.47 0.85
CA ARG A 48 4.49 13.36 0.44
C ARG A 48 4.92 14.30 1.56
N THR A 49 5.99 15.05 1.29
CA THR A 49 6.44 16.12 2.20
C THR A 49 5.41 17.26 2.27
N PRO A 50 5.38 18.05 3.36
CA PRO A 50 4.50 19.22 3.46
C PRO A 50 4.70 20.24 2.34
N LYS A 51 5.94 20.38 1.83
CA LYS A 51 6.23 21.24 0.69
C LYS A 51 5.57 20.76 -0.59
N GLU A 52 5.68 19.47 -0.91
CA GLU A 52 5.00 18.91 -2.09
C GLU A 52 3.48 19.01 -1.98
N TYR A 53 2.93 18.88 -0.75
CA TYR A 53 1.52 19.03 -0.47
C TYR A 53 1.04 20.49 -0.63
N SER A 54 1.82 21.47 -0.14
CA SER A 54 1.50 22.90 -0.29
C SER A 54 1.50 23.37 -1.74
N ASP A 55 2.32 22.73 -2.59
CA ASP A 55 2.40 23.03 -4.02
C ASP A 55 1.20 22.44 -4.81
N GLY A 56 0.33 21.65 -4.17
CA GLY A 56 -0.91 21.11 -4.72
C GLY A 56 -1.17 19.68 -4.27
N PHE A 57 -2.44 19.31 -4.08
CA PHE A 57 -2.86 18.01 -3.56
C PHE A 57 -4.23 17.59 -4.07
N ILE A 58 -4.55 16.30 -3.95
CA ILE A 58 -5.89 15.77 -4.24
C ILE A 58 -6.86 16.27 -3.16
N LYS A 59 -7.92 16.97 -3.56
CA LYS A 59 -8.91 17.56 -2.65
C LYS A 59 -9.41 16.54 -1.63
N GLY A 60 -9.42 16.93 -0.36
CA GLY A 60 -9.84 16.07 0.75
C GLY A 60 -8.73 15.20 1.35
N ALA A 61 -7.54 15.18 0.75
CA ALA A 61 -6.40 14.48 1.33
C ALA A 61 -5.92 15.15 2.64
N LYS A 62 -5.51 14.35 3.61
CA LYS A 62 -4.70 14.79 4.76
C LYS A 62 -3.24 14.50 4.48
N ASN A 63 -2.34 15.44 4.77
CA ASN A 63 -0.91 15.19 4.62
C ASN A 63 -0.37 14.47 5.86
N ILE A 64 0.18 13.26 5.65
CA ILE A 64 0.92 12.52 6.68
C ILE A 64 2.21 12.02 6.03
N ASN A 65 3.27 12.82 6.12
CA ASN A 65 4.54 12.58 5.46
C ASN A 65 5.18 11.25 5.92
N VAL A 66 5.41 10.31 4.99
CA VAL A 66 6.01 8.99 5.31
C VAL A 66 7.44 9.06 5.86
N ASN A 67 8.14 10.16 5.59
CA ASN A 67 9.50 10.38 6.08
C ASN A 67 9.54 11.04 7.47
N ASP A 68 8.39 11.45 8.01
CA ASP A 68 8.31 12.04 9.34
C ASP A 68 8.36 10.94 10.41
N THR A 69 9.04 11.20 11.53
CA THR A 69 9.06 10.28 12.67
C THR A 69 7.68 10.09 13.29
N ALA A 70 6.79 11.08 13.13
CA ALA A 70 5.41 11.01 13.59
C ALA A 70 4.48 10.16 12.70
N PHE A 71 4.93 9.73 11.50
CA PHE A 71 4.09 9.04 10.50
C PHE A 71 3.25 7.91 11.11
N GLU A 72 3.88 6.99 11.85
CA GLU A 72 3.19 5.82 12.38
C GLU A 72 2.15 6.23 13.43
N SER A 73 2.47 7.19 14.30
CA SER A 73 1.54 7.68 15.33
C SER A 73 0.33 8.41 14.75
N GLU A 74 0.49 9.14 13.65
CA GLU A 74 -0.62 9.79 12.96
C GLU A 74 -1.49 8.79 12.20
N ILE A 75 -0.86 7.83 11.52
CA ILE A 75 -1.57 6.76 10.81
C ILE A 75 -2.38 5.91 11.78
N GLN A 76 -1.89 5.62 12.99
CA GLN A 76 -2.64 4.81 13.99
C GLN A 76 -3.99 5.42 14.40
N LYS A 77 -4.21 6.71 14.17
CA LYS A 77 -5.49 7.39 14.46
C LYS A 77 -6.58 7.10 13.43
N LEU A 78 -6.22 6.50 12.29
CA LEU A 78 -7.15 6.11 11.24
C LEU A 78 -7.93 4.85 11.64
N ASP A 79 -9.12 4.71 11.06
CA ASP A 79 -9.96 3.53 11.21
C ASP A 79 -9.39 2.38 10.37
N LYS A 80 -8.78 1.40 11.05
CA LYS A 80 -8.16 0.23 10.43
C LYS A 80 -9.14 -0.71 9.75
N SER A 81 -10.44 -0.60 10.04
CA SER A 81 -11.47 -1.45 9.44
C SER A 81 -11.91 -0.94 8.06
N LYS A 82 -11.64 0.33 7.75
CA LYS A 82 -12.00 0.98 6.48
C LYS A 82 -10.80 1.06 5.54
N PRO A 83 -11.03 1.07 4.21
CA PRO A 83 -9.97 1.33 3.25
C PRO A 83 -9.29 2.68 3.52
N VAL A 84 -7.98 2.70 3.37
CA VAL A 84 -7.20 3.95 3.33
C VAL A 84 -6.65 4.16 1.93
N TYR A 85 -6.99 5.29 1.33
CA TYR A 85 -6.53 5.71 0.02
C TYR A 85 -5.26 6.52 0.19
N ILE A 86 -4.17 6.10 -0.43
CA ILE A 86 -2.89 6.78 -0.30
C ILE A 86 -2.31 7.10 -1.67
N TYR A 87 -1.47 8.13 -1.69
CA TYR A 87 -0.62 8.43 -2.84
C TYR A 87 0.63 9.17 -2.37
N CYS A 88 1.68 9.09 -3.19
CA CYS A 88 2.84 9.95 -3.05
C CYS A 88 3.11 10.69 -4.37
N ARG A 89 4.34 11.12 -4.66
CA ARG A 89 4.67 11.76 -5.94
C ARG A 89 4.56 10.80 -7.13
N SER A 90 5.17 9.61 -7.04
CA SER A 90 5.32 8.67 -8.17
C SER A 90 4.82 7.24 -7.93
N GLY A 91 4.39 6.92 -6.71
CA GLY A 91 3.99 5.58 -6.26
C GLY A 91 5.01 4.85 -5.36
N ALA A 92 6.30 5.21 -5.40
CA ALA A 92 7.32 4.46 -4.65
C ALA A 92 7.19 4.60 -3.12
N ARG A 93 7.00 5.83 -2.63
CA ARG A 93 6.84 6.11 -1.19
C ARG A 93 5.51 5.57 -0.64
N SER A 94 4.44 5.65 -1.43
CA SER A 94 3.13 5.13 -1.04
C SER A 94 3.10 3.61 -0.97
N GLN A 95 3.81 2.89 -1.84
CA GLN A 95 3.99 1.44 -1.68
C GLN A 95 4.68 1.05 -0.36
N THR A 96 5.71 1.80 0.06
CA THR A 96 6.36 1.59 1.37
C THR A 96 5.39 1.90 2.51
N ALA A 97 4.64 3.00 2.43
CA ALA A 97 3.61 3.35 3.40
C ALA A 97 2.54 2.26 3.50
N ALA A 98 2.04 1.74 2.38
CA ALA A 98 1.05 0.66 2.35
C ALA A 98 1.54 -0.58 3.11
N LYS A 99 2.77 -1.03 2.86
CA LYS A 99 3.35 -2.18 3.57
C LYS A 99 3.40 -1.97 5.08
N LYS A 100 3.81 -0.77 5.52
CA LYS A 100 3.81 -0.42 6.95
C LYS A 100 2.40 -0.45 7.53
N MET A 101 1.44 0.17 6.84
CA MET A 101 0.03 0.20 7.27
C MET A 101 -0.54 -1.22 7.40
N ILE A 102 -0.26 -2.09 6.44
CA ILE A 102 -0.68 -3.48 6.52
C ILE A 102 -0.07 -4.21 7.74
N GLN A 103 1.22 -3.99 8.03
CA GLN A 103 1.87 -4.50 9.24
C GLN A 103 1.25 -3.94 10.53
N MET A 104 0.70 -2.73 10.48
CA MET A 104 -0.02 -2.10 11.60
C MET A 104 -1.47 -2.59 11.75
N GLY A 105 -1.93 -3.50 10.88
CA GLY A 105 -3.24 -4.14 10.99
C GLY A 105 -4.38 -3.45 10.23
N PHE A 106 -4.07 -2.63 9.22
CA PHE A 106 -5.08 -2.08 8.32
C PHE A 106 -5.68 -3.19 7.44
N SER A 107 -7.01 -3.18 7.26
CA SER A 107 -7.74 -4.17 6.48
C SER A 107 -7.48 -4.03 4.98
N GLU A 108 -7.36 -2.80 4.49
CA GLU A 108 -7.16 -2.49 3.08
C GLU A 108 -6.44 -1.15 2.89
N VAL A 109 -5.48 -1.13 1.96
CA VAL A 109 -4.82 0.09 1.49
C VAL A 109 -4.91 0.17 -0.03
N VAL A 110 -5.42 1.29 -0.52
CA VAL A 110 -5.56 1.57 -1.96
C VAL A 110 -4.54 2.62 -2.36
N ASP A 111 -3.59 2.26 -3.22
CA ASP A 111 -2.50 3.13 -3.67
C ASP A 111 -2.74 3.63 -5.10
N LEU A 112 -2.61 4.94 -5.32
CA LEU A 112 -2.73 5.54 -6.65
C LEU A 112 -1.52 5.18 -7.51
N GLN A 113 -1.75 4.43 -8.58
CA GLN A 113 -0.74 4.13 -9.58
C GLN A 113 -0.16 5.41 -10.20
N GLY A 114 1.17 5.55 -10.14
CA GLY A 114 1.89 6.72 -10.65
C GLY A 114 1.83 7.96 -9.74
N GLY A 115 1.14 7.88 -8.60
CA GLY A 115 1.04 8.95 -7.61
C GLY A 115 0.48 10.27 -8.19
N TYR A 116 0.81 11.37 -7.51
CA TYR A 116 0.36 12.72 -7.87
C TYR A 116 0.82 13.16 -9.26
N MET A 117 1.94 12.64 -9.79
CA MET A 117 2.37 12.93 -11.16
C MET A 117 1.41 12.39 -12.22
N ASN A 118 0.68 11.31 -11.93
CA ASN A 118 -0.38 10.80 -12.81
C ASN A 118 -1.72 11.52 -12.54
N TRP A 119 -1.86 12.14 -11.37
CA TRP A 119 -3.05 12.90 -11.02
C TRP A 119 -3.10 14.26 -11.71
N ASN A 120 -1.99 14.99 -11.68
CA ASN A 120 -1.82 16.32 -12.27
C ASN A 120 -1.63 16.27 -13.79
#